data_AF-A0A953Z0G4-F1
#
_entry.id   AF-A0A953Z0G4-F1
#
_cell.length_a   1.000
_cell.length_b   1.000
_cell.length_c   1.000
_cell.angle_alpha   90.00
_cell.angle_beta   90.00
_cell.angle_gamma   90.00
#
_symmetry.space_group_name_H-M   'P 1'
#
loop_
_entity.id
_entity.type
_entity.pdbx_description
1 polymer ?
#
loop_
_entity_poly.entity_id
_entity_poly.type
_entity_poly.pdbx_seq_one_letter_code
_entity_poly.pdbx_strand_id
1 'polypeptide(L)'
;EIVCRALEALMQREHPARAAVLSRLAIDRRPAVVRVALPFALEHLSTEELFPLLNGVQQATNVELREIAAEGLAELRAKQNLNKAEAALQELSRAVDARSWSDVELYAAEVAKSIPRHPEVEFQLARAAALQGDHRRALVTLHHLLGLGKAWRERAQSEGDFACLHGNQAWASLFE
;
A
#
# COMPACT_ATOMS: atom_id res chain seq x y z
N GLU A 1 -0.35 -6.88 -34.88
CA GLU A 1 1.11 -6.70 -34.86
C GLU A 1 1.55 -5.25 -35.10
N ILE A 2 1.28 -4.64 -36.25
CA ILE A 2 1.65 -3.23 -36.53
C ILE A 2 1.11 -2.26 -35.46
N VAL A 3 -0.16 -2.44 -35.04
CA VAL A 3 -0.80 -1.61 -34.01
C VAL A 3 -0.13 -1.80 -32.63
N CYS A 4 0.28 -3.01 -32.28
CA CYS A 4 0.95 -3.32 -31.01
C CYS A 4 2.34 -2.68 -30.98
N ARG A 5 3.14 -2.85 -32.04
CA ARG A 5 4.47 -2.23 -32.16
C ARG A 5 4.41 -0.70 -32.15
N ALA A 6 3.38 -0.12 -32.77
CA ALA A 6 3.16 1.33 -32.73
C ALA A 6 2.79 1.83 -31.32
N LEU A 7 1.98 1.07 -30.58
CA LEU A 7 1.65 1.37 -29.18
C LEU A 7 2.90 1.30 -28.29
N GLU A 8 3.69 0.24 -28.41
CA GLU A 8 4.96 0.08 -27.68
C GLU A 8 5.93 1.25 -27.95
N ALA A 9 6.09 1.64 -29.22
CA ALA A 9 6.94 2.76 -29.61
C ALA A 9 6.42 4.12 -29.11
N LEU A 10 5.10 4.30 -29.03
CA LEU A 10 4.49 5.51 -28.48
C LEU A 10 4.66 5.58 -26.95
N MET A 11 4.52 4.44 -26.26
CA MET A 11 4.67 4.34 -24.80
C MET A 11 6.08 4.69 -24.32
N GLN A 12 7.11 4.51 -25.15
CA GLN A 12 8.48 4.96 -24.88
C GLN A 12 8.68 6.48 -24.99
N ARG A 13 7.67 7.24 -25.43
CA ARG A 13 7.72 8.70 -25.62
C ARG A 13 6.61 9.32 -24.76
N GLU A 14 6.96 9.68 -23.53
CA GLU A 14 6.10 9.79 -22.34
C GLU A 14 4.85 10.71 -22.37
N HIS A 15 4.56 11.46 -23.45
CA HIS A 15 3.47 12.45 -23.46
C HIS A 15 2.23 12.15 -24.34
N PRO A 16 2.35 11.74 -25.62
CA PRO A 16 1.18 11.37 -26.45
C PRO A 16 0.61 9.97 -26.16
N ALA A 17 1.31 9.13 -25.39
CA ALA A 17 0.94 7.74 -25.15
C ALA A 17 -0.35 7.57 -24.33
N ARG A 18 -0.60 8.44 -23.34
CA ARG A 18 -1.78 8.37 -22.46
C ARG A 18 -3.10 8.39 -23.24
N ALA A 19 -3.30 9.37 -24.12
CA ALA A 19 -4.52 9.49 -24.91
C ALA A 19 -4.66 8.32 -25.92
N ALA A 20 -3.55 7.86 -26.50
CA ALA A 20 -3.54 6.71 -27.40
C ALA A 20 -3.91 5.41 -26.67
N VAL A 21 -3.35 5.17 -25.50
CA VAL A 21 -3.63 4.00 -24.64
C VAL A 21 -5.08 4.02 -24.15
N LEU A 22 -5.58 5.15 -23.64
CA LEU A 22 -6.98 5.31 -23.23
C LEU A 22 -7.94 5.05 -24.40
N SER A 23 -7.66 5.64 -25.57
CA SER A 23 -8.49 5.45 -26.77
C SER A 23 -8.48 4.00 -27.24
N ARG A 24 -7.33 3.30 -27.13
CA ARG A 24 -7.21 1.89 -27.53
C ARG A 24 -7.93 0.97 -26.56
N LEU A 25 -7.82 1.19 -25.25
CA LEU A 25 -8.59 0.44 -24.25
C LEU A 25 -10.11 0.67 -24.39
N ALA A 26 -10.52 1.89 -24.75
CA ALA A 26 -11.93 2.24 -24.93
C ALA A 26 -12.56 1.64 -26.21
N ILE A 27 -11.81 1.66 -27.32
CA ILE A 27 -12.35 1.38 -28.66
C ILE A 27 -11.91 0.01 -29.18
N ASP A 28 -10.64 -0.36 -28.97
CA ASP A 28 -9.99 -1.51 -29.60
C ASP A 28 -10.05 -2.74 -28.68
N ARG A 29 -11.20 -3.40 -28.68
CA ARG A 29 -11.49 -4.63 -27.90
C ARG A 29 -10.81 -5.87 -28.47
N ARG A 30 -9.55 -5.79 -28.87
CA ARG A 30 -8.75 -6.95 -29.29
C ARG A 30 -7.83 -7.37 -28.13
N PRO A 31 -7.83 -8.65 -27.71
CA PRO A 31 -7.03 -9.10 -26.57
C PRO A 31 -5.55 -8.71 -26.65
N ALA A 32 -4.93 -8.89 -27.82
CA ALA A 32 -3.52 -8.53 -28.03
C ALA A 32 -3.23 -7.03 -27.85
N VAL A 33 -4.18 -6.15 -28.17
CA VAL A 33 -4.01 -4.69 -27.99
C VAL A 33 -4.15 -4.34 -26.51
N VAL A 34 -5.17 -4.89 -25.84
CA VAL A 34 -5.39 -4.67 -24.40
C VAL A 34 -4.20 -5.20 -23.58
N ARG A 35 -3.68 -6.39 -23.88
CA ARG A 35 -2.49 -6.95 -23.19
C ARG A 35 -1.27 -6.05 -23.28
N VAL A 36 -1.03 -5.40 -24.42
CA VAL A 36 0.12 -4.50 -24.62
C VAL A 36 -0.11 -3.15 -23.93
N ALA A 37 -1.33 -2.64 -23.98
CA ALA A 37 -1.66 -1.32 -23.44
C ALA A 37 -1.84 -1.32 -21.91
N LEU A 38 -2.28 -2.44 -21.33
CA LEU A 38 -2.67 -2.54 -19.92
C LEU A 38 -1.52 -2.28 -18.93
N PRO A 39 -0.31 -2.84 -19.07
CA PRO A 39 0.78 -2.57 -18.12
C PRO A 39 1.12 -1.09 -18.00
N PHE A 40 1.25 -0.39 -19.13
CA PHE A 40 1.48 1.05 -19.15
C PHE A 40 0.31 1.83 -18.60
N ALA A 41 -0.91 1.40 -18.91
CA ALA A 41 -2.11 2.00 -18.35
C ALA A 41 -2.06 1.95 -16.81
N LEU A 42 -1.80 0.78 -16.24
CA LEU A 42 -1.69 0.54 -14.80
C LEU A 42 -0.56 1.31 -14.11
N GLU A 43 0.48 1.69 -14.83
CA GLU A 43 1.64 2.43 -14.31
C GLU A 43 1.46 3.95 -14.38
N HIS A 44 0.82 4.46 -15.45
CA HIS A 44 0.83 5.90 -15.76
C HIS A 44 -0.54 6.59 -15.70
N LEU A 45 -1.63 5.84 -15.53
CA LEU A 45 -2.99 6.39 -15.51
C LEU A 45 -3.59 6.29 -14.11
N SER A 46 -4.50 7.20 -13.79
CA SER A 46 -5.14 7.18 -12.47
C SER A 46 -6.14 6.03 -12.37
N THR A 47 -6.37 5.54 -11.15
CA THR A 47 -7.43 4.57 -10.87
C THR A 47 -8.80 5.04 -11.37
N GLU A 48 -9.10 6.34 -11.28
CA GLU A 48 -10.38 6.91 -11.73
C GLU A 48 -10.58 6.80 -13.25
N GLU A 49 -9.49 6.96 -14.02
CA GLU A 49 -9.55 6.82 -15.47
C GLU A 49 -9.70 5.35 -15.90
N LEU A 50 -9.04 4.43 -15.19
CA LEU A 50 -8.93 3.05 -15.62
C LEU A 50 -10.09 2.16 -15.19
N PHE A 51 -10.66 2.37 -14.00
CA PHE A 51 -11.80 1.58 -13.51
C PHE A 51 -12.95 1.47 -14.51
N PRO A 52 -13.49 2.58 -15.07
CA PRO A 52 -14.59 2.50 -16.02
C PRO A 52 -14.19 1.80 -17.32
N LEU A 53 -12.96 1.99 -17.79
CA LEU A 53 -12.45 1.35 -19.00
C LEU A 53 -12.34 -0.16 -18.83
N LEU A 54 -11.72 -0.63 -17.76
CA LEU A 54 -11.58 -2.07 -17.51
C LEU A 54 -12.92 -2.74 -17.21
N ASN A 55 -13.84 -2.07 -16.51
CA ASN A 55 -15.21 -2.58 -16.36
C ASN A 55 -15.92 -2.73 -17.72
N GLY A 56 -15.73 -1.77 -18.63
CA GLY A 56 -16.26 -1.84 -19.99
C GLY A 56 -15.67 -3.02 -20.79
N VAL A 57 -14.39 -3.32 -20.62
CA VAL A 57 -13.73 -4.49 -21.23
C VAL A 57 -14.19 -5.80 -20.58
N GLN A 58 -14.41 -5.83 -19.25
CA GLN A 58 -14.89 -7.00 -18.51
C GLN A 58 -16.33 -7.42 -18.89
N GLN A 59 -17.10 -6.51 -19.49
CA GLN A 59 -18.42 -6.79 -20.03
C GLN A 59 -18.38 -7.26 -21.50
N ALA A 60 -17.20 -7.38 -22.12
CA ALA A 60 -17.08 -7.88 -23.49
C ALA A 60 -17.47 -9.37 -23.57
N THR A 61 -18.01 -9.78 -24.72
CA THR A 61 -18.38 -11.19 -24.97
C THR A 61 -17.17 -12.11 -25.04
N ASN A 62 -16.03 -11.58 -25.51
CA ASN A 62 -14.77 -12.33 -25.61
C ASN A 62 -14.23 -12.69 -24.22
N VAL A 63 -14.05 -13.99 -23.96
CA VAL A 63 -13.56 -14.52 -22.68
C VAL A 63 -12.17 -13.97 -22.32
N GLU A 64 -11.24 -13.97 -23.27
CA GLU A 64 -9.86 -13.52 -23.04
C GLU A 64 -9.81 -12.05 -22.59
N LEU A 65 -10.63 -11.18 -23.19
CA LEU A 65 -10.75 -9.78 -22.75
C LEU A 65 -11.26 -9.65 -21.32
N ARG A 66 -12.23 -10.50 -20.93
CA ARG A 66 -12.79 -10.48 -19.58
C ARG A 66 -11.76 -10.89 -18.55
N GLU A 67 -10.94 -11.89 -18.87
CA GLU A 67 -9.83 -12.34 -18.03
C GLU A 67 -8.78 -11.25 -17.87
N ILE A 68 -8.29 -10.66 -18.99
CA ILE A 68 -7.32 -9.55 -18.95
C ILE A 68 -7.86 -8.36 -18.14
N ALA A 69 -9.13 -8.01 -18.32
CA ALA A 69 -9.75 -6.93 -17.57
C ALA A 69 -9.92 -7.26 -16.08
N ALA A 70 -10.24 -8.50 -15.74
CA ALA A 70 -10.35 -8.94 -14.34
C ALA A 70 -8.99 -8.87 -13.62
N GLU A 71 -7.91 -9.28 -14.29
CA GLU A 71 -6.53 -9.15 -13.78
C GLU A 71 -6.17 -7.68 -13.56
N GLY A 72 -6.40 -6.82 -14.56
CA GLY A 72 -6.14 -5.38 -14.42
C GLY A 72 -6.96 -4.71 -13.30
N LEU A 73 -8.23 -5.07 -13.15
CA LEU A 73 -9.08 -4.57 -12.06
C LEU A 73 -8.59 -5.04 -10.69
N ALA A 74 -8.09 -6.28 -10.58
CA ALA A 74 -7.52 -6.79 -9.34
C ALA A 74 -6.25 -6.00 -8.97
N GLU A 75 -5.37 -5.73 -9.93
CA GLU A 75 -4.16 -4.93 -9.70
C GLU A 75 -4.49 -3.49 -9.30
N LEU A 76 -5.47 -2.85 -9.95
CA LEU A 76 -5.91 -1.49 -9.56
C LEU A 76 -6.45 -1.44 -8.14
N ARG A 77 -7.26 -2.42 -7.75
CA ARG A 77 -7.77 -2.52 -6.38
C ARG A 77 -6.63 -2.72 -5.39
N ALA A 78 -5.65 -3.56 -5.72
CA ALA A 78 -4.46 -3.75 -4.89
C ALA A 78 -3.69 -2.43 -4.72
N LYS A 79 -3.40 -1.70 -5.81
CA LYS A 79 -2.76 -0.38 -5.75
C LYS A 79 -3.55 0.62 -4.91
N GLN A 80 -4.88 0.69 -5.09
CA GLN A 80 -5.74 1.58 -4.31
C GLN A 80 -5.72 1.24 -2.82
N ASN A 81 -5.75 -0.05 -2.47
CA ASN A 81 -5.70 -0.51 -1.09
C ASN A 81 -4.35 -0.22 -0.43
N LEU A 82 -3.24 -0.32 -1.18
CA LEU A 82 -1.91 0.07 -0.72
C LEU A 82 -1.82 1.58 -0.48
N ASN A 83 -2.32 2.40 -1.41
CA ASN A 83 -2.33 3.86 -1.23
C ASN A 83 -3.18 4.29 -0.02
N LYS A 84 -4.33 3.62 0.21
CA LYS A 84 -5.15 3.83 1.41
C LYS A 84 -4.40 3.44 2.69
N ALA A 85 -3.68 2.32 2.67
CA ALA A 85 -2.88 1.88 3.80
C ALA A 85 -1.72 2.86 4.09
N GLU A 86 -1.07 3.38 3.06
CA GLU A 86 -0.01 4.38 3.21
C GLU A 86 -0.55 5.69 3.80
N ALA A 87 -1.70 6.17 3.31
CA ALA A 87 -2.37 7.33 3.88
C ALA A 87 -2.78 7.11 5.35
N ALA A 88 -3.36 5.94 5.65
CA ALA A 88 -3.72 5.58 7.03
C ALA A 88 -2.49 5.48 7.94
N LEU A 89 -1.34 5.02 7.41
CA LEU A 89 -0.09 4.95 8.18
C LEU A 89 0.43 6.34 8.56
N GLN A 90 0.33 7.31 7.65
CA GLN A 90 0.69 8.70 7.93
C GLN A 90 -0.22 9.30 9.01
N GLU A 91 -1.53 9.07 8.93
CA GLU A 91 -2.47 9.54 9.94
C GLU A 91 -2.31 8.82 11.29
N LEU A 92 -1.93 7.53 11.29
CA LEU A 92 -1.61 6.78 12.51
C LEU A 92 -0.47 7.46 13.29
N SER A 93 0.62 7.83 12.60
CA SER A 93 1.73 8.53 13.26
C SER A 93 1.27 9.85 13.89
N ARG A 94 0.46 10.63 13.16
CA ARG A 94 -0.11 11.90 13.68
C ARG A 94 -1.02 11.67 14.88
N ALA A 95 -1.84 10.62 14.86
CA ALA A 95 -2.74 10.27 15.95
C ALA A 95 -1.97 9.89 17.22
N VAL A 96 -0.84 9.18 17.10
CA VAL A 96 0.05 8.89 18.24
C VAL A 96 0.64 10.17 18.82
N ASP A 97 1.19 11.04 17.98
CA ASP A 97 1.80 12.30 18.41
C ASP A 97 0.76 13.24 19.07
N ALA A 98 -0.45 13.26 18.52
CA ALA A 98 -1.60 14.00 19.07
C ALA A 98 -2.27 13.31 20.28
N ARG A 99 -1.86 12.09 20.63
CA ARG A 99 -2.46 11.25 21.68
C ARG A 99 -3.96 11.01 21.50
N SER A 100 -4.41 10.90 20.25
CA SER A 100 -5.79 10.54 19.91
C SER A 100 -5.94 9.03 19.80
N TRP A 101 -6.22 8.36 20.92
CA TRP A 101 -6.18 6.89 20.99
C TRP A 101 -7.27 6.18 20.19
N SER A 102 -8.46 6.78 20.05
CA SER A 102 -9.50 6.26 19.17
C SER A 102 -9.07 6.27 17.70
N ASP A 103 -8.34 7.30 17.29
CA ASP A 103 -7.86 7.43 15.91
C ASP A 103 -6.68 6.49 15.65
N VAL A 104 -5.82 6.26 16.66
CA VAL A 104 -4.76 5.24 16.59
C VAL A 104 -5.35 3.86 16.29
N GLU A 105 -6.40 3.44 16.99
CA GLU A 105 -7.05 2.15 16.73
C GLU A 105 -7.71 2.10 15.35
N LEU A 106 -8.36 3.18 14.95
CA LEU A 106 -9.01 3.31 13.64
C LEU A 106 -8.00 3.16 12.50
N TYR A 107 -6.91 3.94 12.53
CA TYR A 107 -5.93 3.94 11.45
C TYR A 107 -5.08 2.66 11.44
N ALA A 108 -4.74 2.10 12.60
CA ALA A 108 -4.06 0.81 12.68
C ALA A 108 -4.92 -0.31 12.05
N ALA A 109 -6.23 -0.31 12.34
CA ALA A 109 -7.16 -1.27 11.74
C ALA A 109 -7.31 -1.09 10.22
N GLU A 110 -7.28 0.15 9.73
CA GLU A 110 -7.35 0.41 8.28
C GLU A 110 -6.12 -0.13 7.55
N VAL A 111 -4.90 0.08 8.06
CA VAL A 111 -3.69 -0.50 7.47
C VAL A 111 -3.74 -2.03 7.49
N ALA A 112 -4.21 -2.63 8.58
CA ALA A 112 -4.28 -4.08 8.75
C ALA A 112 -5.21 -4.78 7.74
N LYS A 113 -6.19 -4.08 7.16
CA LYS A 113 -7.05 -4.62 6.08
C LYS A 113 -6.26 -4.92 4.80
N SER A 114 -5.23 -4.13 4.52
CA SER A 114 -4.40 -4.26 3.31
C SER A 114 -3.12 -5.02 3.58
N ILE A 115 -2.47 -4.75 4.71
CA ILE A 115 -1.17 -5.32 5.08
C ILE A 115 -1.22 -5.77 6.54
N PRO A 116 -1.57 -7.04 6.80
CA PRO A 116 -1.55 -7.59 8.15
C PRO A 116 -0.15 -7.52 8.76
N ARG A 117 -0.05 -7.13 10.04
CA ARG A 117 1.21 -7.03 10.80
C ARG A 117 2.27 -6.13 10.13
N HIS A 118 1.84 -4.98 9.62
CA HIS A 118 2.75 -3.99 9.09
C HIS A 118 3.70 -3.49 10.21
N PRO A 119 5.04 -3.58 10.05
CA PRO A 119 5.98 -3.26 11.14
C PRO A 119 5.85 -1.84 11.69
N GLU A 120 5.60 -0.86 10.81
CA GLU A 120 5.39 0.52 11.25
C GLU A 120 4.13 0.66 12.11
N VAL A 121 3.06 -0.09 11.82
CA VAL A 121 1.83 -0.03 12.64
C VAL A 121 2.11 -0.56 14.03
N GLU A 122 2.77 -1.72 14.12
CA GLU A 122 3.17 -2.29 15.41
C GLU A 122 4.07 -1.31 16.19
N PHE A 123 4.98 -0.60 15.51
CA PHE A 123 5.86 0.37 16.16
C PHE A 123 5.07 1.54 16.74
N GLN A 124 4.11 2.08 15.98
CA GLN A 124 3.22 3.14 16.44
C GLN A 124 2.29 2.67 17.58
N LEU A 125 1.80 1.42 17.53
CA LEU A 125 1.01 0.83 18.60
C LEU A 125 1.83 0.64 19.88
N ALA A 126 3.11 0.25 19.77
CA ALA A 126 4.01 0.20 20.91
C ALA A 126 4.23 1.58 21.52
N ARG A 127 4.49 2.60 20.69
CA ARG A 127 4.62 4.01 21.14
C ARG A 127 3.35 4.46 21.88
N ALA A 128 2.18 4.23 21.30
CA ALA A 128 0.91 4.57 21.90
C ALA A 128 0.71 3.89 23.27
N ALA A 129 1.03 2.59 23.37
CA ALA A 129 0.94 1.85 24.63
C ALA A 129 1.90 2.40 25.70
N ALA A 130 3.14 2.73 25.33
CA ALA A 130 4.12 3.33 26.23
C ALA A 130 3.66 4.71 26.75
N LEU A 131 3.15 5.56 25.87
CA LEU A 131 2.61 6.88 26.21
C LEU A 131 1.35 6.82 27.07
N GLN A 132 0.54 5.76 26.96
CA GLN A 132 -0.61 5.49 27.80
C GLN A 132 -0.25 4.86 29.16
N GLY A 133 1.01 4.47 29.37
CA GLY A 133 1.47 3.78 30.57
C GLY A 133 1.22 2.26 30.57
N ASP A 134 0.75 1.68 29.46
CA ASP A 134 0.63 0.23 29.30
C ASP A 134 1.97 -0.37 28.87
N HIS A 135 2.91 -0.40 29.82
CA HIS A 135 4.28 -0.85 29.58
C HIS A 135 4.35 -2.32 29.13
N ARG A 136 3.44 -3.16 29.63
CA ARG A 136 3.40 -4.58 29.27
C ARG A 136 3.07 -4.74 27.79
N ARG A 137 2.02 -4.05 27.31
CA ARG A 137 1.64 -4.10 25.90
C ARG A 137 2.75 -3.54 25.01
N ALA A 138 3.35 -2.41 25.39
CA ALA A 138 4.45 -1.81 24.64
C ALA A 138 5.63 -2.80 24.46
N LEU A 139 6.06 -3.46 25.55
CA LEU A 139 7.17 -4.41 25.51
C LEU A 139 6.87 -5.66 24.67
N VAL A 140 5.65 -6.21 24.77
CA VAL A 140 5.24 -7.37 23.96
C VAL A 140 5.22 -7.02 22.48
N THR A 141 4.68 -5.86 22.12
CA THR A 141 4.65 -5.40 20.72
C THR A 141 6.07 -5.15 20.18
N LEU A 142 6.94 -4.54 20.97
CA LEU A 142 8.34 -4.33 20.60
C LEU A 142 9.09 -5.64 20.42
N HIS A 143 8.89 -6.64 21.29
CA HIS A 143 9.56 -7.93 21.16
C HIS A 143 9.42 -8.55 19.76
N HIS A 144 8.21 -8.47 19.18
CA HIS A 144 7.97 -8.95 17.82
C HIS A 144 8.74 -8.13 16.76
N LEU A 145 8.73 -6.80 16.88
CA LEU A 145 9.37 -5.89 15.94
C LEU A 145 10.89 -6.01 15.92
N LEU A 146 11.50 -6.15 17.09
CA LEU A 146 12.96 -6.19 17.23
C LEU A 146 13.57 -7.49 16.68
N GLY A 147 12.74 -8.52 16.48
CA GLY A 147 13.08 -9.72 15.73
C GLY A 147 13.20 -9.48 14.21
N LEU A 148 12.64 -8.40 13.67
CA LEU A 148 12.65 -8.11 12.23
C LEU A 148 13.96 -7.48 11.75
N GLY A 149 14.81 -6.96 12.64
CA GLY A 149 16.15 -6.50 12.27
C GLY A 149 16.73 -5.39 13.15
N LYS A 150 18.00 -5.06 12.87
CA LYS A 150 18.79 -4.07 13.63
C LYS A 150 18.20 -2.66 13.57
N ALA A 151 17.63 -2.25 12.44
CA ALA A 151 17.06 -0.91 12.25
C ALA A 151 15.94 -0.61 13.25
N TRP A 152 15.09 -1.59 13.55
CA TRP A 152 14.01 -1.43 14.53
C TRP A 152 14.54 -1.31 15.96
N ARG A 153 15.64 -1.99 16.27
CA ARG A 153 16.30 -1.89 17.59
C ARG A 153 16.88 -0.51 17.81
N GLU A 154 17.65 -0.02 16.84
CA GLU A 154 18.25 1.31 16.90
C GLU A 154 17.18 2.39 17.01
N ARG A 155 16.11 2.28 16.20
CA ARG A 155 14.98 3.21 16.26
C ARG A 155 14.30 3.19 17.64
N ALA A 156 13.99 2.02 18.17
CA ALA A 156 13.36 1.89 19.49
C ALA A 156 14.25 2.46 20.62
N GLN A 157 15.57 2.28 20.55
CA GLN A 157 16.50 2.86 21.53
C GLN A 157 16.60 4.38 21.45
N SER A 158 16.43 4.95 20.25
CA SER A 158 16.49 6.40 20.03
C SER A 158 15.15 7.12 20.28
N GLU A 159 14.05 6.39 20.36
CA GLU A 159 12.70 6.94 20.47
C GLU A 159 12.42 7.40 21.90
N GLY A 160 12.17 8.70 22.08
CA GLY A 160 12.00 9.33 23.39
C GLY A 160 10.74 8.84 24.11
N ASP A 161 9.72 8.43 23.36
CA ASP A 161 8.46 7.92 23.91
C ASP A 161 8.63 6.61 24.70
N PHE A 162 9.72 5.88 24.49
CA PHE A 162 10.04 4.67 25.24
C PHE A 162 10.90 4.92 26.48
N ALA A 163 11.24 6.16 26.81
CA ALA A 163 12.03 6.48 28.00
C ALA A 163 11.41 5.94 29.30
N CYS A 164 10.07 5.85 29.37
CA CYS A 164 9.35 5.26 30.50
C CYS A 164 9.64 3.76 30.70
N LEU A 165 10.17 3.07 29.69
CA LEU A 165 10.49 1.64 29.71
C LEU A 165 11.95 1.35 30.11
N HIS A 166 12.85 2.34 30.05
CA HIS A 166 14.30 2.12 30.20
C HIS A 166 14.70 1.52 31.56
N GLY A 167 13.92 1.75 32.62
CA GLY A 167 14.14 1.16 33.94
C GLY A 167 13.61 -0.28 34.10
N ASN A 168 12.96 -0.84 33.06
CA ASN A 168 12.37 -2.17 33.11
C ASN A 168 13.38 -3.23 32.68
N GLN A 169 13.55 -4.30 33.48
CA GLN A 169 14.43 -5.41 33.14
C GLN A 169 14.05 -6.07 31.80
N ALA A 170 12.75 -6.16 31.50
CA ALA A 170 12.28 -6.69 30.23
C ALA A 170 12.71 -5.81 29.05
N TRP A 171 12.80 -4.48 29.21
CA TRP A 171 13.33 -3.60 28.18
C TRP A 171 14.79 -3.90 27.88
N ALA A 172 15.64 -4.06 28.90
CA ALA A 172 17.05 -4.41 28.70
C ALA A 172 17.19 -5.73 27.93
N SER A 173 16.40 -6.75 28.29
CA SER A 173 16.43 -8.07 27.63
C SER A 173 16.00 -8.06 26.16
N LEU A 174 15.36 -7.00 25.67
CA LEU A 174 14.97 -6.89 24.26
C LEU A 174 16.16 -6.61 23.32
N PHE A 175 17.30 -6.18 23.87
CA PHE A 175 18.46 -5.74 23.10
C PHE A 175 19.73 -6.57 23.35
N GLU A 176 19.66 -7.55 24.25
CA GLU A 176 20.69 -8.59 24.45
C GLU A 176 20.60 -9.67 23.37
#